data_AF-A0A349EUX2-F1
#
_entry.id   AF-A0A349EUX2-F1
#
_cell.length_a   1.000
_cell.length_b   1.000
_cell.length_c   1.000
_cell.angle_alpha   90.00
_cell.angle_beta   90.00
_cell.angle_gamma   90.00
#
_symmetry.space_group_name_H-M   'P 1'
#
loop_
_entity.id
_entity.type
_entity.pdbx_description
1 polymer ?
#
loop_
_entity_poly.entity_id
_entity_poly.type
_entity_poly.pdbx_seq_one_letter_code
_entity_poly.pdbx_strand_id
1 'polypeptide(L)' 'MAKEIKLGKSARDLMLEGVDTLANTVKLTIGPKGRNVVLDKGYGSPLITND' A
#
# COMPACT_ATOMS: atom_id res chain seq x y z
N MET A 1 20.67 19.17 0.68
CA MET A 1 20.10 18.15 1.60
C MET A 1 20.90 16.87 1.42
N ALA A 2 21.42 16.28 2.50
CA ALA A 2 22.24 15.06 2.43
C ALA A 2 21.36 13.81 2.21
N LYS A 3 21.92 12.76 1.62
CA LYS A 3 21.22 11.48 1.39
C LYS A 3 21.44 10.54 2.58
N GLU A 4 20.41 9.78 2.92
CA GLU A 4 20.53 8.65 3.84
C GLU A 4 20.78 7.37 3.04
N ILE A 5 21.79 6.58 3.44
CA ILE A 5 22.13 5.30 2.81
C ILE A 5 21.98 4.19 3.85
N LYS A 6 20.95 3.36 3.67
CA LYS A 6 20.70 2.18 4.51
C LYS A 6 21.16 0.92 3.78
N LEU A 7 21.77 -0.02 4.51
CA LEU A 7 22.34 -1.25 3.95
C LEU A 7 21.85 -2.50 4.68
N GLY A 8 22.03 -3.65 4.02
CA GLY A 8 21.83 -4.95 4.62
C GLY A 8 20.40 -5.19 5.08
N LYS A 9 20.24 -5.78 6.27
CA LYS A 9 18.93 -6.19 6.81
C LYS A 9 18.00 -4.99 7.01
N SER A 10 18.52 -3.88 7.55
CA SER A 10 17.72 -2.69 7.84
C SER A 10 17.03 -2.11 6.59
N ALA A 11 17.71 -2.12 5.44
CA ALA A 11 17.14 -1.68 4.17
C ALA A 11 16.05 -2.65 3.69
N ARG A 12 16.29 -3.96 3.79
CA ARG A 12 15.32 -4.99 3.37
C ARG A 12 14.07 -5.02 4.23
N ASP A 13 14.20 -4.82 5.54
CA ASP A 13 13.06 -4.77 6.46
C ASP A 13 12.11 -3.62 6.10
N LEU A 14 12.66 -2.42 5.79
CA LEU A 14 11.86 -1.26 5.35
C LEU A 14 11.20 -1.49 3.99
N MET A 15 11.89 -2.16 3.07
CA MET A 15 11.30 -2.54 1.79
C MET A 15 10.15 -3.53 1.98
N LEU A 16 10.34 -4.53 2.85
CA LEU A 16 9.33 -5.54 3.15
C LEU A 16 8.08 -4.88 3.75
N GLU A 17 8.23 -3.97 4.70
CA GLU A 17 7.11 -3.24 5.30
C GLU A 17 6.27 -2.48 4.25
N GLY A 18 6.94 -1.80 3.32
CA GLY A 18 6.27 -1.10 2.21
C GLY A 18 5.54 -2.06 1.26
N VAL A 19 6.17 -3.18 0.92
CA VAL A 19 5.58 -4.23 0.08
C VAL A 19 4.37 -4.86 0.77
N ASP A 20 4.48 -5.17 2.06
CA ASP A 20 3.39 -5.74 2.85
C ASP A 20 2.21 -4.77 2.94
N THR A 21 2.47 -3.48 3.13
CA THR A 21 1.42 -2.45 3.14
C THR A 21 0.64 -2.44 1.81
N LEU A 22 1.36 -2.44 0.69
CA LEU A 22 0.76 -2.47 -0.65
C LEU A 22 -0.01 -3.78 -0.89
N ALA A 23 0.66 -4.92 -0.71
CA ALA A 23 0.11 -6.24 -1.01
C ALA A 23 -1.08 -6.58 -0.12
N ASN A 24 -1.03 -6.25 1.18
CA ASN A 24 -2.14 -6.48 2.10
C ASN A 24 -3.38 -5.69 1.75
N THR A 25 -3.23 -4.52 1.14
CA THR A 25 -4.35 -3.69 0.69
C THR A 25 -4.93 -4.22 -0.62
N VAL A 26 -4.10 -4.42 -1.65
CA VAL A 26 -4.56 -4.84 -2.98
C VAL A 26 -5.12 -6.26 -2.98
N LYS A 27 -4.53 -7.19 -2.20
CA LYS A 27 -5.02 -8.59 -2.18
C LYS A 27 -6.48 -8.72 -1.75
N LEU A 28 -7.05 -7.71 -1.07
CA LEU A 28 -8.44 -7.70 -0.66
C LEU A 28 -9.40 -7.61 -1.85
N THR A 29 -8.98 -7.04 -2.99
CA THR A 29 -9.85 -6.83 -4.16
C THR A 29 -9.92 -8.05 -5.08
N ILE A 30 -9.07 -9.05 -4.88
CA ILE A 30 -8.89 -10.17 -5.80
C ILE A 30 -10.05 -11.18 -5.74
N GLY A 31 -10.58 -11.50 -6.92
CA GLY A 31 -11.50 -12.61 -7.14
C GLY A 31 -12.98 -12.25 -7.00
N PRO A 32 -13.88 -13.22 -7.23
CA PRO A 32 -15.33 -12.96 -7.27
C PRO A 32 -15.95 -12.54 -5.92
N LYS A 33 -15.18 -12.65 -4.83
CA LYS A 33 -15.56 -12.19 -3.48
C LYS A 33 -14.61 -11.10 -2.94
N GLY A 34 -13.92 -10.40 -3.84
CA GLY A 34 -13.09 -9.24 -3.50
C GLY A 34 -13.88 -8.18 -2.74
N ARG A 35 -13.21 -7.48 -1.84
CA ARG A 35 -13.77 -6.39 -1.02
C ARG A 35 -13.39 -5.04 -1.59
N ASN A 36 -14.23 -4.04 -1.33
CA ASN A 36 -13.93 -2.66 -1.69
C ASN A 36 -12.87 -2.07 -0.76
N VAL A 37 -11.98 -1.26 -1.35
CA VAL A 37 -11.05 -0.36 -0.70
C VAL A 37 -11.56 1.06 -0.86
N VAL A 38 -11.39 1.88 0.19
CA VAL A 38 -11.77 3.30 0.19
C VAL A 38 -10.50 4.14 0.06
N LEU A 39 -10.44 4.96 -0.99
CA LEU A 39 -9.36 5.89 -1.26
C LEU A 39 -9.86 7.31 -0.98
N ASP A 40 -9.14 8.02 -0.11
CA ASP A 40 -9.46 9.40 0.21
C ASP A 40 -9.33 10.29 -1.03
N LYS A 41 -10.22 11.28 -1.11
CA LYS A 41 -10.19 12.34 -2.10
C LYS A 41 -10.13 13.64 -1.32
N GLY A 42 -9.09 14.44 -1.55
CA GLY A 42 -8.87 15.70 -0.82
C GLY A 42 -10.03 16.70 -0.88
N TYR A 43 -11.02 16.50 -1.77
CA TYR A 43 -12.32 17.16 -1.74
C TYR A 43 -13.42 16.20 -2.24
N GLY A 44 -14.65 16.42 -1.74
CA GLY A 44 -15.82 15.62 -2.13
C GLY A 44 -15.87 14.26 -1.44
N SER A 45 -16.64 13.33 -2.02
CA SER A 45 -16.80 11.98 -1.47
C SER A 45 -15.60 11.10 -1.82
N PRO A 46 -15.20 10.16 -0.94
CA PRO A 46 -14.09 9.25 -1.19
C PRO A 46 -14.39 8.31 -2.37
N LEU A 47 -13.34 7.76 -2.98
CA LEU A 47 -13.45 6.75 -4.02
C LEU A 47 -13.54 5.36 -3.39
N ILE A 48 -14.60 4.62 -3.68
CA ILE A 48 -14.77 3.23 -3.26
C ILE A 48 -14.54 2.35 -4.49
N THR A 49 -13.57 1.44 -4.44
CA THR A 49 -13.19 0.58 -5.59
C THR A 49 -12.80 -0.83 -5.17
N ASN A 50 -13.03 -1.80 -6.04
CA ASN A 50 -12.49 -3.18 -5.95
C ASN A 50 -11.78 -3.59 -7.25
N ASP A 51 -11.31 -2.60 -8.01
CA ASP A 51 -10.34 -2.80 -9.08
C ASP A 51 -9.05 -3.46 -8.54
#